data_AF-A0A847H7I2-F1
#
_entry.id   AF-A0A847H7I2-F1
#
_cell.length_a   1.000
_cell.length_b   1.000
_cell.length_c   1.000
_cell.angle_alpha   90.00
_cell.angle_beta   90.00
_cell.angle_gamma   90.00
#
_symmetry.space_group_name_H-M   'P 1'
#
loop_
_entity.id
_entity.type
_entity.pdbx_description
1 polymer ?
#
loop_
_entity_poly.entity_id
_entity_poly.type
_entity_poly.pdbx_seq_one_letter_code
_entity_poly.pdbx_strand_id
1 'polypeptide(L)'
;PDSVMASIGALVKTYKGAKIMLVLGDMEELGEQEEALHRKVGEFIAGLPVHTLVTVGKKARMIAESANNGTISINAFNSKEEAGDFLANNLNGETVALFKASRAVRLEDVAEKLKGE
;
A
#
# COMPACT_ATOMS: atom_id res chain seq x y z
N PRO A 1 -7.18 -5.18 -9.24
CA PRO A 1 -7.92 -5.03 -7.95
C PRO A 1 -7.99 -6.33 -7.12
N ASP A 2 -8.53 -7.42 -7.66
CA ASP A 2 -8.83 -8.63 -6.87
C ASP A 2 -7.58 -9.28 -6.26
N SER A 3 -6.50 -9.37 -7.04
CA SER A 3 -5.20 -9.84 -6.53
C SER A 3 -4.68 -8.97 -5.38
N VAL A 4 -4.89 -7.65 -5.42
CA VAL A 4 -4.48 -6.73 -4.35
C VAL A 4 -5.29 -7.00 -3.08
N MET A 5 -6.62 -7.03 -3.19
CA MET A 5 -7.51 -7.29 -2.07
C MET A 5 -7.28 -8.67 -1.45
N ALA A 6 -7.05 -9.70 -2.28
CA ALA A 6 -6.75 -11.06 -1.81
C ALA A 6 -5.45 -11.13 -0.98
N SER A 7 -4.38 -10.48 -1.43
CA SER A 7 -3.11 -10.42 -0.68
C SER A 7 -3.26 -9.69 0.65
N ILE A 8 -3.99 -8.56 0.66
CA ILE A 8 -4.27 -7.80 1.90
C ILE A 8 -5.10 -8.66 2.86
N GLY A 9 -6.16 -9.30 2.38
CA GLY A 9 -7.01 -10.16 3.21
C GLY A 9 -6.24 -11.35 3.79
N ALA A 10 -5.36 -11.98 3.00
CA ALA A 10 -4.49 -13.05 3.46
C ALA A 10 -3.50 -12.56 4.54
N LEU A 11 -2.90 -11.38 4.35
CA LEU A 11 -1.98 -10.77 5.32
C LEU A 11 -2.68 -10.51 6.66
N VAL A 12 -3.81 -9.82 6.63
CA VAL A 12 -4.62 -9.50 7.82
C VAL A 12 -5.05 -10.76 8.56
N LYS A 13 -5.44 -11.81 7.82
CA LYS A 13 -5.84 -13.09 8.43
C LYS A 13 -4.66 -13.82 9.06
N THR A 14 -3.48 -13.74 8.47
CA THR A 14 -2.27 -14.45 8.91
C THR A 14 -1.64 -13.77 10.12
N TYR A 15 -1.51 -12.44 10.09
CA TYR A 15 -0.84 -11.63 11.10
C TYR A 15 -1.84 -10.90 12.00
N LYS A 16 -2.78 -11.65 12.60
CA LYS A 16 -3.79 -11.06 13.50
C LYS A 16 -3.13 -10.37 14.69
N GLY A 17 -3.52 -9.12 14.93
CA GLY A 17 -3.00 -8.30 16.02
C GLY A 17 -1.63 -7.66 15.76
N ALA A 18 -1.00 -7.95 14.62
CA ALA A 18 0.22 -7.26 14.21
C ALA A 18 -0.08 -5.84 13.73
N LYS A 19 0.93 -4.97 13.81
CA LYS A 19 0.88 -3.64 13.20
C LYS A 19 1.08 -3.77 11.69
N ILE A 20 0.00 -3.63 10.92
CA ILE A 20 0.03 -3.82 9.46
C ILE A 20 0.32 -2.50 8.74
N MET A 21 1.31 -2.54 7.85
CA MET A 21 1.59 -1.48 6.88
C MET A 21 1.36 -1.98 5.46
N LEU A 22 0.62 -1.23 4.65
CA LEU A 22 0.42 -1.52 3.23
C LEU A 22 1.20 -0.50 2.40
N VAL A 23 2.01 -0.96 1.45
CA VAL A 23 2.75 -0.13 0.50
C VAL A 23 2.24 -0.45 -0.91
N LEU A 24 1.38 0.41 -1.44
CA LEU A 24 0.62 0.17 -2.67
C LEU A 24 1.01 1.15 -3.78
N GLY A 25 1.37 0.64 -4.95
CA GLY A 25 1.62 1.48 -6.13
C GLY A 25 0.43 1.54 -7.09
N ASP A 26 0.61 2.30 -8.18
CA ASP A 26 -0.35 2.35 -9.29
C ASP A 26 -0.71 0.92 -9.76
N MET A 27 -2.00 0.68 -9.97
CA MET A 27 -2.49 -0.49 -10.70
C MET A 27 -2.62 -0.12 -12.18
N GLU A 28 -2.09 -0.96 -13.07
CA GLU A 28 -2.10 -0.70 -14.51
C GLU A 28 -3.11 -1.58 -15.26
N GLU A 29 -3.30 -1.27 -16.54
CA GLU A 29 -4.13 -2.04 -17.49
C GLU A 29 -5.62 -2.14 -17.09
N LEU A 30 -6.13 -1.14 -16.35
CA LEU A 30 -7.51 -1.11 -15.85
C LEU A 30 -8.51 -0.41 -16.79
N GLY A 31 -8.03 0.24 -17.85
CA GLY A 31 -8.86 0.96 -18.82
C GLY A 31 -9.76 2.02 -18.17
N GLU A 32 -11.00 2.11 -18.64
CA GLU A 32 -11.99 3.10 -18.15
C GLU A 32 -12.36 2.90 -16.66
N GLN A 33 -12.08 1.73 -16.09
CA GLN A 33 -12.39 1.42 -14.70
C GLN A 33 -11.26 1.82 -13.73
N GLU A 34 -10.20 2.46 -14.22
CA GLU A 34 -9.00 2.76 -13.43
C GLU A 34 -9.32 3.47 -12.11
N GLU A 35 -10.07 4.58 -12.15
CA GLU A 35 -10.42 5.32 -10.94
C GLU A 35 -11.29 4.47 -10.00
N ALA A 36 -12.37 3.89 -10.51
CA ALA A 36 -13.31 3.11 -9.72
C ALA A 36 -12.63 1.93 -9.00
N LEU A 37 -11.69 1.26 -9.67
CA LEU A 37 -10.99 0.12 -9.13
C LEU A 37 -9.91 0.50 -8.10
N HIS A 38 -9.24 1.64 -8.26
CA HIS A 38 -8.37 2.17 -7.20
C HIS A 38 -9.18 2.56 -5.97
N ARG A 39 -10.30 3.26 -6.15
CA ARG A 39 -11.19 3.62 -5.03
C ARG A 39 -11.73 2.40 -4.28
N LYS A 40 -12.16 1.37 -5.03
CA LYS A 40 -12.64 0.10 -4.46
C LYS A 40 -11.61 -0.55 -3.54
N VAL A 41 -10.31 -0.47 -3.87
CA VAL A 41 -9.24 -1.00 -3.02
C VAL A 41 -9.11 -0.19 -1.73
N GLY A 42 -9.21 1.14 -1.79
CA GLY A 42 -9.12 1.97 -0.59
C GLY A 42 -10.33 1.77 0.33
N GLU A 43 -11.54 1.72 -0.21
CA GLU A 43 -12.77 1.41 0.54
C GLU A 43 -12.67 0.05 1.25
N PHE A 44 -12.11 -0.96 0.57
CA PHE A 44 -11.85 -2.26 1.18
C PHE A 44 -10.85 -2.15 2.34
N ILE A 45 -9.78 -1.37 2.19
CA ILE A 45 -8.75 -1.15 3.23
C ILE A 45 -9.33 -0.42 4.45
N ALA A 46 -10.25 0.53 4.24
CA ALA A 46 -10.88 1.31 5.31
C ALA A 46 -11.63 0.44 6.34
N GLY A 47 -12.05 -0.77 5.96
CA GLY A 47 -12.71 -1.73 6.84
C GLY A 47 -11.79 -2.72 7.55
N LEU A 48 -10.47 -2.59 7.40
CA LEU A 48 -9.49 -3.56 7.90
C LEU A 48 -8.61 -3.00 9.03
N PRO A 49 -8.02 -3.85 9.88
CA PRO A 49 -7.09 -3.44 10.93
C PRO A 49 -5.70 -3.09 10.36
N VAL A 50 -5.66 -2.06 9.51
CA VAL A 50 -4.43 -1.53 8.90
C VAL A 50 -4.01 -0.29 9.68
N HIS A 51 -2.74 -0.23 10.08
CA HIS A 51 -2.20 0.91 10.83
C HIS A 51 -1.70 2.01 9.89
N THR A 52 -0.94 1.63 8.85
CA THR A 52 -0.36 2.58 7.89
C THR A 52 -0.66 2.16 6.47
N LEU A 53 -1.04 3.13 5.64
CA LEU A 53 -1.12 2.99 4.19
C LEU A 53 -0.14 3.97 3.54
N VAL A 54 0.79 3.43 2.76
CA VAL A 54 1.71 4.16 1.90
C VAL A 54 1.28 3.95 0.45
N THR A 55 1.01 5.01 -0.29
CA THR A 55 0.69 4.92 -1.72
C THR A 55 1.75 5.58 -2.59
N VAL A 56 2.12 4.96 -3.72
CA VAL A 56 3.17 5.45 -4.62
C VAL A 56 2.63 5.58 -6.05
N GLY A 57 2.65 6.80 -6.58
CA GLY A 57 2.20 7.09 -7.93
C GLY A 57 0.90 7.89 -7.96
N LYS A 58 0.61 8.44 -9.15
CA LYS A 58 -0.48 9.41 -9.33
C LYS A 58 -1.86 8.78 -9.14
N LYS A 59 -2.03 7.52 -9.57
CA LYS A 59 -3.31 6.81 -9.55
C LYS A 59 -3.54 6.16 -8.19
N ALA A 60 -2.47 5.69 -7.55
CA ALA A 60 -2.48 5.12 -6.20
C ALA A 60 -3.00 6.11 -5.15
N ARG A 61 -2.89 7.42 -5.39
CA ARG A 61 -3.52 8.44 -4.55
C ARG A 61 -5.03 8.25 -4.39
N MET A 62 -5.73 7.71 -5.38
CA MET A 62 -7.16 7.40 -5.28
C MET A 62 -7.44 6.30 -4.24
N ILE A 63 -6.49 5.38 -4.02
CA ILE A 63 -6.55 4.38 -2.94
C ILE A 63 -6.42 5.09 -1.59
N ALA A 64 -5.44 5.98 -1.45
CA ALA A 64 -5.24 6.75 -0.22
C ALA A 64 -6.47 7.59 0.16
N GLU A 65 -7.06 8.29 -0.81
CA GLU A 65 -8.24 9.14 -0.58
C GLU A 65 -9.45 8.33 -0.09
N SER A 66 -9.69 7.16 -0.70
CA SER A 66 -10.84 6.30 -0.37
C SER A 66 -10.62 5.41 0.87
N ALA A 67 -9.37 5.17 1.26
CA ALA A 67 -9.03 4.45 2.49
C ALA A 67 -9.15 5.31 3.76
N ASN A 68 -9.29 6.62 3.62
CA ASN A 68 -9.29 7.53 4.76
C ASN A 68 -10.57 7.41 5.60
N ASN A 69 -10.44 6.73 6.74
CA ASN A 69 -11.49 6.57 7.75
C ASN A 69 -11.18 7.30 9.06
N GLY A 70 -10.13 8.14 9.08
CA GLY A 70 -9.66 8.86 10.27
C GLY A 70 -8.83 8.03 11.28
N THR A 71 -8.62 6.74 11.03
CA THR A 71 -7.83 5.85 11.92
C THR A 71 -6.54 5.34 11.26
N ILE A 72 -6.52 5.21 9.93
CA ILE A 72 -5.35 4.78 9.17
C ILE A 72 -4.39 5.97 8.97
N SER A 73 -3.10 5.78 9.28
CA SER A 73 -2.05 6.74 8.93
C SER A 73 -1.75 6.66 7.42
N ILE A 74 -2.17 7.66 6.65
CA ILE A 74 -2.07 7.66 5.18
C ILE A 74 -0.92 8.56 4.73
N ASN A 75 -0.03 8.01 3.90
CA ASN A 75 1.13 8.71 3.35
C ASN A 75 1.19 8.46 1.83
N ALA A 76 0.94 9.50 1.04
CA ALA A 76 0.89 9.40 -0.43
C ALA A 76 2.10 10.12 -1.05
N PHE A 77 2.82 9.40 -1.91
CA PHE A 77 4.04 9.85 -2.57
C PHE A 77 3.90 9.79 -4.08
N ASN A 78 4.59 10.69 -4.78
CA ASN A 78 4.59 10.69 -6.26
C ASN A 78 5.67 9.78 -6.83
N SER A 79 6.71 9.48 -6.06
CA SER A 79 7.88 8.69 -6.49
C SER A 79 8.22 7.60 -5.47
N LYS A 80 8.88 6.55 -5.96
CA LYS A 80 9.33 5.44 -5.11
C LYS A 80 10.50 5.85 -4.20
N GLU A 81 11.26 6.87 -4.60
CA GLU A 81 12.36 7.45 -3.84
C GLU A 81 11.83 8.10 -2.55
N GLU A 82 10.84 9.01 -2.68
CA GLU A 82 10.19 9.65 -1.52
C GLU A 82 9.56 8.62 -0.57
N ALA A 83 8.88 7.62 -1.14
CA ALA A 83 8.30 6.54 -0.36
C ALA A 83 9.38 5.71 0.34
N GLY A 84 10.51 5.46 -0.32
CA GLY A 84 11.65 4.75 0.25
C GLY A 84 12.24 5.46 1.46
N ASP A 85 12.44 6.78 1.37
CA ASP A 85 12.95 7.59 2.48
C ASP A 85 11.98 7.58 3.68
N PHE A 86 10.67 7.66 3.42
CA PHE A 86 9.66 7.51 4.47
C PHE A 86 9.73 6.13 5.11
N LEU A 87 9.78 5.07 4.31
CA LEU A 87 9.80 3.70 4.79
C LEU A 87 11.06 3.39 5.61
N ALA A 88 12.24 3.89 5.19
CA ALA A 88 13.48 3.71 5.92
C ALA A 88 13.44 4.27 7.35
N ASN A 89 12.64 5.32 7.58
CA ASN A 89 12.48 5.96 8.88
C ASN A 89 11.32 5.41 9.72
N ASN A 90 10.37 4.70 9.10
CA ASN A 90 9.10 4.31 9.75
C ASN A 90 8.87 2.80 9.81
N LEU A 91 9.59 2.01 9.02
CA LEU A 91 9.52 0.55 9.05
C LEU A 91 10.44 0.03 10.14
N ASN A 92 9.90 -0.80 11.04
CA ASN A 92 10.62 -1.37 12.16
C ASN A 92 10.22 -2.83 12.37
N GLY A 93 10.92 -3.53 13.27
CA GLY A 93 10.70 -4.95 13.56
C GLY A 93 9.33 -5.30 14.17
N GLU A 94 8.51 -4.30 14.51
CA GLU A 94 7.16 -4.50 15.07
C GLU A 94 6.07 -4.46 13.98
N THR A 95 6.45 -4.18 12.73
CA THR A 95 5.51 -3.95 11.63
C THR A 95 5.58 -5.08 10.61
N VAL A 96 4.41 -5.53 10.16
CA VAL A 96 4.28 -6.43 9.00
C VAL A 96 3.90 -5.59 7.79
N ALA A 97 4.81 -5.51 6.81
CA ALA A 97 4.63 -4.71 5.61
C ALA A 97 4.31 -5.58 4.39
N LEU A 98 3.30 -5.17 3.60
CA LEU A 98 3.00 -5.75 2.28
C LEU A 98 3.29 -4.72 1.19
N PHE A 99 4.13 -5.11 0.23
CA PHE A 99 4.45 -4.32 -0.96
C PHE A 99 3.69 -4.86 -2.17
N LYS A 100 2.94 -4.00 -2.87
CA LYS A 100 2.22 -4.41 -4.07
C LYS A 100 2.00 -3.25 -5.04
N ALA A 101 2.49 -3.38 -6.27
CA ALA A 101 2.28 -2.39 -7.33
C ALA A 101 2.33 -3.07 -8.70
N SER A 102 2.04 -2.31 -9.76
CA SER A 102 2.45 -2.73 -11.11
C SER A 102 3.99 -2.80 -11.22
N ARG A 103 4.46 -3.53 -12.23
CA ARG A 103 5.91 -3.66 -12.50
C ARG A 103 6.57 -2.33 -12.84
N ALA A 104 5.84 -1.36 -13.39
CA ALA A 104 6.39 -0.06 -13.73
C ALA A 104 6.86 0.73 -12.50
N VAL A 105 6.17 0.58 -11.37
CA VAL A 105 6.51 1.28 -10.12
C VAL A 105 7.78 0.73 -9.47
N ARG A 106 8.09 -0.56 -9.71
CA ARG A 106 9.29 -1.25 -9.19
C ARG A 106 9.45 -1.14 -7.68
N LEU A 107 8.38 -1.38 -6.90
CA LEU A 107 8.45 -1.35 -5.43
C LEU A 107 9.41 -2.40 -4.85
N GLU A 108 9.73 -3.44 -5.61
CA GLU A 108 10.78 -4.41 -5.28
C GLU A 108 12.13 -3.72 -5.03
N ASP A 109 12.48 -2.67 -5.78
CA ASP A 109 13.74 -1.94 -5.58
C ASP A 109 13.77 -1.27 -4.18
N VAL A 110 12.61 -0.79 -3.72
CA VAL A 110 12.46 -0.17 -2.39
C VAL A 110 12.57 -1.25 -1.31
N ALA A 111 11.87 -2.38 -1.49
CA ALA A 111 11.91 -3.48 -0.55
C ALA A 111 13.33 -4.06 -0.39
N GLU A 112 14.09 -4.22 -1.48
CA GLU A 112 15.47 -4.71 -1.41
C GLU A 112 16.39 -3.73 -0.67
N LYS A 113 16.25 -2.42 -0.88
CA LYS A 113 17.02 -1.41 -0.13
C LYS A 113 16.72 -1.43 1.37
N LEU A 114 15.47 -1.74 1.75
CA LEU A 114 15.03 -1.76 3.14
C LEU A 114 15.45 -3.02 3.89
N LYS A 115 15.78 -4.11 3.19
CA LYS A 115 16.21 -5.35 3.84
C LYS A 115 17.54 -5.19 4.59
N GLY A 116 18.39 -4.25 4.18
CA GLY A 116 19.76 -4.17 4.70
C GLY A 116 20.56 -5.45 4.42
N GLU A 117 21.89 -5.39 4.50
CA GLU A 117 22.74 -6.59 4.49
C GLU A 117 22.48 -7.49 5.71
#